data_AF-A0A7Z2K3T2-F1
#
_entry.id   AF-A0A7Z2K3T2-F1
#
_cell.length_a   1.000
_cell.length_b   1.000
_cell.length_c   1.000
_cell.angle_alpha   90.00
_cell.angle_beta   90.00
_cell.angle_gamma   90.00
#
_symmetry.space_group_name_H-M   'P 1'
#
loop_
_entity.id
_entity.type
_entity.pdbx_description
1 polymer ?
#
loop_
_entity_poly.entity_id
_entity_poly.type
_entity_poly.pdbx_seq_one_letter_code
_entity_poly.pdbx_strand_id
1 'polypeptide(L)' 'MKRSYVGVLLLCTILLLNIVFTQLMVHQFYYEHYSTTLVFGGLNILLFPIALLIYKKEKHKGGTHGHEQ' A
#
# COMPACT_ATOMS: atom_id res chain seq x y z
N MET A 1 6.32 -20.67 13.34
CA MET A 1 5.25 -19.69 13.02
C MET A 1 5.79 -18.26 12.85
N LYS A 2 6.72 -17.99 11.91
CA LYS A 2 7.49 -16.72 11.97
C LYS A 2 7.85 -16.00 10.65
N ARG A 3 7.39 -16.45 9.48
CA ARG A 3 7.80 -15.81 8.19
C ARG A 3 6.67 -15.22 7.32
N SER A 4 5.41 -15.63 7.51
CA SER A 4 4.30 -15.11 6.67
C SER A 4 3.69 -13.79 7.15
N TYR A 5 3.92 -13.39 8.41
CA TYR A 5 3.24 -12.21 8.98
C TYR A 5 3.78 -10.88 8.47
N VAL A 6 5.07 -10.77 8.16
CA VAL A 6 5.68 -9.49 7.73
C VAL A 6 5.06 -9.00 6.43
N GLY A 7 4.80 -9.93 5.52
CA GLY A 7 4.17 -9.63 4.25
C GLY A 7 2.71 -9.23 4.34
N VAL A 8 1.94 -10.05 5.05
CA VAL A 8 0.54 -9.76 5.38
C VAL A 8 0.40 -8.42 6.13
N LEU A 9 1.31 -8.15 7.07
CA LEU A 9 1.35 -6.87 7.82
C LEU A 9 1.63 -5.68 6.88
N LEU A 10 2.55 -5.84 5.93
CA LEU A 10 2.89 -4.81 4.95
C LEU A 10 1.71 -4.52 4.01
N LEU A 11 1.03 -5.56 3.51
CA LEU A 11 -0.17 -5.42 2.69
C LEU A 11 -1.34 -4.80 3.48
N CYS A 12 -1.55 -5.21 4.73
CA CYS A 12 -2.54 -4.58 5.62
C CYS A 12 -2.23 -3.10 5.87
N THR A 13 -0.95 -2.75 6.03
CA THR A 13 -0.54 -1.35 6.21
C THR A 13 -0.85 -0.53 4.96
N ILE A 14 -0.56 -1.07 3.77
CA ILE A 14 -0.88 -0.41 2.49
C ILE A 14 -2.39 -0.24 2.33
N LEU A 15 -3.17 -1.25 2.71
CA LEU A 15 -4.63 -1.18 2.68
C LEU A 15 -5.17 -0.09 3.61
N LEU A 16 -4.70 -0.04 4.86
CA LEU A 16 -5.07 1.02 5.81
C LEU A 16 -4.69 2.40 5.28
N LEU A 17 -3.49 2.53 4.72
CA LEU A 17 -3.01 3.77 4.14
C LEU A 17 -3.89 4.22 2.96
N ASN A 18 -4.39 3.29 2.15
CA ASN A 18 -5.33 3.58 1.07
C ASN A 18 -6.66 4.17 1.59
N ILE A 19 -7.20 3.59 2.68
CA ILE A 19 -8.43 4.06 3.31
C ILE A 19 -8.24 5.47 3.91
N VAL A 20 -7.12 5.69 4.61
CA VAL A 20 -6.77 7.00 5.20
C VAL A 20 -6.58 8.06 4.12
N PHE A 21 -5.89 7.74 3.02
CA PHE A 21 -5.75 8.65 1.88
C PHE A 21 -7.10 9.02 1.26
N THR A 22 -8.03 8.06 1.16
CA THR A 22 -9.38 8.32 0.65
C THR A 22 -10.15 9.25 1.59
N GLN A 23 -10.05 9.05 2.91
CA GLN A 23 -10.67 9.97 3.88
C GLN A 23 -10.07 11.38 3.82
N LEU A 24 -8.74 11.50 3.74
CA LEU A 24 -8.05 12.80 3.58
C LEU A 24 -8.45 13.49 2.27
N MET A 25 -8.57 12.73 1.18
CA MET A 25 -9.03 13.24 -0.12
C MET A 25 -10.44 13.83 0.00
N VAL A 26 -11.38 13.11 0.61
CA VAL A 26 -12.75 13.60 0.81
C VAL A 26 -12.78 14.84 1.72
N HIS A 27 -11.98 14.85 2.79
CA HIS A 27 -11.87 16.01 3.68
C HIS A 27 -11.33 17.24 2.93
N GLN A 28 -10.31 17.05 2.11
CA GLN A 28 -9.63 18.14 1.41
C GLN A 28 -10.39 18.63 0.17
N PHE A 29 -11.19 17.76 -0.44
CA PHE A 29 -12.19 18.13 -1.45
C PHE A 29 -13.24 19.08 -0.87
N TYR A 30 -13.67 18.84 0.38
CA TYR A 30 -14.63 19.70 1.07
C TYR A 30 -14.06 21.08 1.46
N TYR A 31 -12.74 21.19 1.60
CA TYR A 31 -12.01 22.41 1.95
C TYR A 31 -11.56 23.25 0.74
N GLU A 32 -12.11 23.00 -0.46
CA GLU A 32 -11.77 23.69 -1.74
C GLU A 32 -10.29 23.59 -2.17
N HIS A 33 -9.46 22.84 -1.45
CA HIS A 33 -8.07 22.55 -1.80
C HIS A 33 -7.97 21.45 -2.88
N TYR A 34 -8.60 21.69 -4.04
CA TYR A 34 -8.69 20.77 -5.17
C TYR A 34 -7.33 20.25 -5.66
N SER A 35 -6.29 21.09 -5.66
CA SER A 35 -4.94 20.68 -6.06
C SER A 35 -4.37 19.60 -5.14
N THR A 36 -4.57 19.73 -3.84
CA THR A 36 -4.08 18.76 -2.84
C THR A 36 -4.87 17.46 -2.94
N THR A 37 -6.18 17.55 -3.16
CA THR A 37 -7.06 16.39 -3.40
C THR A 37 -6.64 15.61 -4.65
N LEU A 38 -6.35 16.29 -5.75
CA LEU A 38 -5.88 15.66 -7.00
C LEU A 38 -4.52 14.99 -6.82
N VAL A 39 -3.60 15.61 -6.08
CA VAL A 39 -2.29 15.01 -5.77
C VAL A 39 -2.45 13.75 -4.91
N PHE A 40 -3.29 13.78 -3.86
CA PHE A 40 -3.54 12.60 -3.05
C PHE A 40 -4.32 11.51 -3.80
N GLY A 41 -5.24 11.89 -4.69
CA GLY A 41 -5.93 10.96 -5.58
C GLY A 41 -4.99 10.26 -6.56
N GLY A 42 -4.10 11.02 -7.21
CA GLY A 42 -3.06 10.47 -8.06
C GLY A 42 -2.10 9.54 -7.29
N LEU A 43 -1.72 9.93 -6.07
CA LEU A 43 -0.87 9.12 -5.20
C LEU A 43 -1.57 7.83 -4.74
N ASN A 44 -2.89 7.87 -4.50
CA ASN A 44 -3.68 6.70 -4.16
C ASN A 44 -3.75 5.70 -5.32
N ILE A 45 -3.92 6.19 -6.57
CA ILE A 45 -3.85 5.35 -7.77
C ILE A 45 -2.47 4.73 -7.93
N LEU A 46 -1.39 5.46 -7.62
CA LEU A 46 -0.01 4.94 -7.58
C LEU A 46 0.25 3.93 -6.45
N LEU A 47 -0.52 3.98 -5.37
CA LEU A 47 -0.42 3.03 -4.27
C LEU A 47 -0.73 1.60 -4.72
N PHE A 48 -1.60 1.44 -5.72
CA PHE A 48 -2.03 0.15 -6.26
C PHE A 48 -0.91 -0.61 -7.01
N PRO A 49 -0.19 -0.02 -8.00
CA PRO A 49 0.96 -0.68 -8.61
C PRO A 49 2.11 -0.88 -7.61
N ILE A 50 2.29 0.02 -6.64
CA ILE A 50 3.28 -0.16 -5.56
C ILE A 50 2.92 -1.40 -4.72
N ALA A 51 1.64 -1.59 -4.37
CA ALA A 51 1.16 -2.77 -3.66
C ALA A 51 1.43 -4.05 -4.46
N LEU A 52 1.18 -4.04 -5.77
CA LEU A 52 1.48 -5.18 -6.65
C LEU A 52 2.98 -5.48 -6.73
N LEU A 53 3.83 -4.45 -6.81
CA LEU A 53 5.28 -4.62 -6.81
C LEU A 53 5.77 -5.21 -5.48
N ILE A 54 5.21 -4.75 -4.36
CA ILE A 54 5.52 -5.26 -3.03
C ILE A 54 5.07 -6.72 -2.90
N TYR A 55 3.84 -7.04 -3.29
CA TYR A 55 3.32 -8.41 -3.32
C TYR A 55 4.19 -9.33 -4.18
N LYS A 56 4.61 -8.87 -5.37
CA LYS A 56 5.48 -9.62 -6.28
C LYS A 56 6.89 -9.81 -5.70
N LYS A 57 7.47 -8.80 -5.04
CA LYS A 57 8.76 -8.89 -4.34
C LYS A 57 8.70 -9.84 -3.15
N GLU A 58 7.62 -9.79 -2.40
CA GLU A 58 7.41 -10.66 -1.24
C GLU A 58 7.23 -12.12 -1.67
N LYS A 59 6.44 -12.38 -2.72
CA LYS A 59 6.32 -13.69 -3.35
C LYS A 59 7.69 -14.22 -3.84
N HIS A 60 8.54 -13.35 -4.39
CA HIS A 60 9.89 -13.73 -4.82
C HIS A 60 10.83 -13.99 -3.63
N LYS A 61 10.77 -13.18 -2.57
CA LYS A 61 11.51 -13.41 -1.30
C LYS A 61 11.06 -14.68 -0.59
N GLY A 62 9.79 -15.06 -0.70
CA GLY A 62 9.27 -16.34 -0.23
C GLY A 62 9.83 -17.56 -0.98
N GLY A 63 10.43 -17.38 -2.15
CA GLY A 63 11.14 -18.43 -2.91
C GLY A 63 12.63 -18.57 -2.59
N THR A 64 13.24 -17.57 -1.95
CA THR A 64 14.68 -17.56 -1.56
C THR A 64 14.87 -17.80 -0.06
N HIS A 65 14.00 -18.60 0.55
CA HIS A 65 14.24 -19.22 1.86
C HIS A 65 13.78 -20.69 1.85
N GLY A 66 13.79 -21.33 0.67
CA GLY A 66 13.57 -22.77 0.48
C GLY A 66 14.86 -23.56 0.24
N HIS A 67 16.02 -22.92 0.39
CA HIS A 67 17.31 -23.59 0.59
C HIS A 67 17.89 -23.01 1.87
N GLU A 68 18.36 -23.89 2.74
CA GLU A 68 18.88 -23.63 4.08
C GLU A 68 17.84 -23.69 5.22
N GLN A 69 17.64 -24.96 5.57
CA GLN A 69 17.34 -25.55 6.88
C GLN A 69 15.88 -25.83 7.20
#